data_AF-A0AA90XRR3-F1
#
_entry.id   AF-A0AA90XRR3-F1
#
_cell.length_a   1.000
_cell.length_b   1.000
_cell.length_c   1.000
_cell.angle_alpha   90.00
_cell.angle_beta   90.00
_cell.angle_gamma   90.00
#
_symmetry.space_group_name_H-M   'P 1'
#
loop_
_entity.id
_entity.type
_entity.pdbx_description
1 polymer ?
#
loop_
_entity_poly.entity_id
_entity_poly.type
_entity_poly.pdbx_seq_one_letter_code
_entity_poly.pdbx_strand_id
1 'polypeptide(L)'
;MSQELALKFSTADPEQLLGILPTEEVLEIIKFRMREEVQAEVRGEFNDRIDDLENEVEELGGWEDTADGWERDAIGLYRAIEHALTVPWSQAIPLLQKAIEEHGGDIEPIP
;
A
#
# COMPACT_ATOMS: atom_id res chain seq x y z
N MET A 1 -41.28 -20.74 -12.56
CA MET A 1 -40.56 -19.57 -12.01
C MET A 1 -41.56 -18.42 -11.97
N SER A 2 -41.88 -17.90 -10.78
CA SER A 2 -42.90 -16.83 -10.62
C SER A 2 -42.42 -15.54 -11.30
N GLN A 3 -43.31 -14.87 -12.05
CA GLN A 3 -43.04 -13.56 -12.66
C GLN A 3 -42.57 -12.52 -11.62
N GLU A 4 -43.00 -12.65 -10.36
CA GLU A 4 -42.57 -11.77 -9.26
C GLU A 4 -41.08 -11.89 -8.96
N LEU A 5 -40.51 -13.10 -9.00
CA LEU A 5 -39.07 -13.29 -8.81
C LEU A 5 -38.27 -12.69 -9.97
N ALA A 6 -38.77 -12.83 -11.21
CA ALA A 6 -38.14 -12.23 -12.37
C ALA A 6 -38.15 -10.70 -12.30
N LEU A 7 -39.23 -10.10 -11.79
CA LEU A 7 -39.36 -8.66 -11.59
C LEU A 7 -38.49 -8.14 -10.44
N LYS A 8 -38.35 -8.92 -9.36
CA LYS A 8 -37.52 -8.57 -8.21
C LYS A 8 -36.03 -8.48 -8.53
N PHE A 9 -35.56 -9.29 -9.47
CA PHE A 9 -34.18 -9.27 -9.97
C PHE A 9 -34.04 -8.60 -11.35
N SER A 10 -35.09 -7.92 -11.80
CA SER A 10 -35.10 -7.15 -13.04
C SER A 10 -34.31 -5.84 -12.87
N THR A 11 -33.76 -5.33 -13.98
CA THR A 11 -33.17 -3.99 -14.06
C THR A 11 -34.20 -2.89 -14.32
N ALA A 12 -35.50 -3.22 -14.35
CA ALA A 12 -36.59 -2.25 -14.53
C ALA A 12 -36.55 -1.14 -13.48
N ASP A 13 -37.02 0.05 -13.85
CA ASP A 13 -37.08 1.17 -12.93
C ASP A 13 -38.04 0.88 -11.77
N PRO A 14 -37.71 1.25 -10.52
CA PRO A 14 -38.56 0.95 -9.36
C PRO A 14 -39.98 1.52 -9.50
N GLU A 15 -40.12 2.65 -10.19
CA GLU A 15 -41.41 3.27 -10.51
C GLU A 15 -42.29 2.39 -11.39
N GLN A 16 -41.69 1.60 -12.29
CA GLN A 16 -42.40 0.66 -13.17
C GLN A 16 -42.83 -0.62 -12.43
N LEU A 17 -42.29 -0.87 -11.23
CA LEU A 17 -42.66 -2.00 -10.38
C LEU A 17 -43.84 -1.66 -9.45
N LEU A 18 -44.15 -0.37 -9.28
CA LEU A 18 -45.30 0.10 -8.50
C LEU A 18 -46.61 -0.36 -9.16
N GLY A 19 -47.46 -1.04 -8.38
CA GLY A 19 -48.72 -1.62 -8.87
C GLY A 19 -48.59 -3.04 -9.41
N ILE A 20 -47.36 -3.56 -9.58
CA ILE A 20 -47.09 -4.96 -9.88
C ILE A 20 -46.59 -5.70 -8.63
N LEU A 21 -45.68 -5.08 -7.89
CA LEU A 21 -45.19 -5.57 -6.60
C LEU A 21 -45.75 -4.75 -5.43
N PRO A 22 -45.82 -5.32 -4.21
CA PRO A 22 -46.15 -4.57 -3.01
C PRO A 22 -45.17 -3.41 -2.81
N THR A 23 -45.67 -2.27 -2.31
CA THR A 23 -44.85 -1.07 -2.11
C THR A 23 -43.62 -1.33 -1.22
N GLU A 24 -43.77 -2.16 -0.19
CA GLU A 24 -42.66 -2.53 0.70
C GLU A 24 -41.55 -3.28 -0.06
N GLU A 25 -41.91 -4.15 -1.01
CA GLU A 25 -40.92 -4.87 -1.82
C GLU A 25 -40.20 -3.95 -2.79
N VAL A 26 -40.92 -3.00 -3.41
CA VAL A 26 -40.29 -1.98 -4.28
C VAL A 26 -39.34 -1.10 -3.47
N LEU A 27 -39.70 -0.76 -2.24
CA LEU A 27 -38.88 0.05 -1.34
C LEU A 27 -37.60 -0.69 -0.91
N GLU A 28 -37.66 -2.00 -0.68
CA GLU A 28 -36.47 -2.82 -0.45
C GLU A 28 -35.57 -2.93 -1.68
N ILE A 29 -36.13 -3.00 -2.89
CA ILE A 29 -35.35 -2.97 -4.15
C ILE A 29 -34.59 -1.64 -4.27
N ILE A 30 -35.24 -0.52 -3.97
CA ILE A 30 -34.59 0.81 -4.00
C ILE A 30 -33.45 0.86 -2.98
N LYS A 31 -33.71 0.46 -1.72
CA LYS A 31 -32.67 0.42 -0.67
C LYS A 31 -31.52 -0.50 -1.03
N PHE A 32 -31.78 -1.61 -1.71
CA PHE A 32 -30.75 -2.53 -2.16
C PHE A 32 -29.85 -1.87 -3.22
N ARG A 33 -30.45 -1.29 -4.27
CA ARG A 33 -29.71 -0.60 -5.34
C ARG A 33 -28.90 0.58 -4.81
N MET A 34 -29.49 1.41 -3.94
CA MET A 34 -28.78 2.52 -3.31
C MET A 34 -27.60 2.03 -2.45
N ARG A 35 -27.75 0.91 -1.73
CA ARG A 35 -26.64 0.34 -0.95
C ARG A 35 -25.52 -0.16 -1.86
N GLU A 36 -25.84 -0.79 -2.98
CA GLU A 36 -24.83 -1.22 -3.96
C GLU A 36 -24.11 -0.02 -4.57
N GLU A 37 -24.84 1.04 -4.94
CA GLU A 37 -24.27 2.25 -5.52
C GLU A 37 -23.34 2.96 -4.54
N VAL A 38 -23.79 3.20 -3.31
CA VAL A 38 -22.95 3.79 -2.24
C VAL A 38 -21.74 2.89 -1.95
N GLN A 39 -21.91 1.57 -1.91
CA GLN A 39 -20.79 0.65 -1.69
C GLN A 39 -19.79 0.67 -2.84
N ALA A 40 -20.25 0.85 -4.08
CA ALA A 40 -19.39 0.96 -5.25
C ALA A 40 -18.61 2.29 -5.24
N GLU A 41 -19.28 3.40 -4.91
CA GLU A 41 -18.66 4.73 -4.81
C GLU A 41 -17.59 4.77 -3.72
N VAL A 42 -17.94 4.33 -2.50
CA VAL A 42 -16.99 4.27 -1.37
C VAL A 42 -15.81 3.37 -1.68
N ARG A 43 -16.04 2.23 -2.35
CA ARG A 43 -14.96 1.34 -2.76
C ARG A 43 -14.07 1.99 -3.82
N GLY A 44 -14.65 2.73 -4.76
CA GLY A 44 -13.92 3.52 -5.75
C GLY A 44 -13.00 4.52 -5.07
N GLU A 45 -13.54 5.35 -4.16
CA GLU A 45 -12.76 6.34 -3.41
C GLU A 45 -11.61 5.70 -2.61
N PHE A 46 -11.86 4.57 -1.94
CA PHE A 46 -10.81 3.87 -1.22
C PHE A 46 -9.74 3.28 -2.14
N ASN A 47 -10.12 2.74 -3.30
CA ASN A 47 -9.16 2.24 -4.27
C ASN A 47 -8.31 3.38 -4.83
N ASP A 48 -8.93 4.49 -5.24
CA ASP A 48 -8.21 5.68 -5.72
C ASP A 48 -7.22 6.17 -4.65
N ARG A 49 -7.64 6.18 -3.37
CA ARG A 49 -6.76 6.57 -2.26
C ARG A 49 -5.62 5.59 -2.01
N ILE A 50 -5.84 4.29 -2.19
CA ILE A 50 -4.79 3.27 -2.12
C ILE A 50 -3.80 3.49 -3.25
N ASP A 51 -4.28 3.65 -4.48
CA ASP A 51 -3.43 3.89 -5.65
C ASP A 51 -2.58 5.16 -5.47
N ASP A 52 -3.15 6.25 -4.97
CA ASP A 52 -2.41 7.47 -4.65
C ASP A 52 -1.28 7.23 -3.63
N LEU A 53 -1.57 6.47 -2.56
CA LEU A 53 -0.59 6.16 -1.51
C LEU A 53 0.50 5.21 -2.02
N GLU A 54 0.15 4.23 -2.84
CA GLU A 54 1.11 3.32 -3.46
C GLU A 54 2.05 4.09 -4.40
N ASN A 55 1.51 5.01 -5.21
CA ASN A 55 2.31 5.90 -6.05
C ASN A 55 3.20 6.83 -5.22
N GLU A 56 2.72 7.39 -4.10
CA GLU A 56 3.53 8.23 -3.21
C GLU A 56 4.70 7.44 -2.60
N VAL A 57 4.46 6.18 -2.21
CA VAL A 57 5.52 5.28 -1.71
C VAL A 57 6.54 4.96 -2.80
N GLU A 58 6.11 4.74 -4.03
CA GLU A 58 7.00 4.50 -5.18
C GLU A 58 7.82 5.76 -5.54
N GLU A 59 7.20 6.95 -5.56
CA GLU A 59 7.86 8.22 -5.86
C GLU A 59 8.87 8.64 -4.78
N LEU A 60 8.63 8.29 -3.52
CA LEU A 60 9.57 8.50 -2.41
C LEU A 60 10.75 7.51 -2.41
N GLY A 61 10.90 6.72 -3.47
CA GLY A 61 11.99 5.77 -3.64
C GLY A 61 11.74 4.44 -2.96
N GLY A 62 10.53 4.13 -2.52
CA GLY A 62 10.19 2.85 -1.89
C GLY A 62 10.83 2.65 -0.51
N TRP A 63 10.04 2.10 0.41
CA TRP A 63 10.60 1.57 1.66
C TRP A 63 11.60 0.43 1.40
N GLU A 64 11.45 -0.28 0.28
CA GLU A 64 12.31 -1.38 -0.13
C GLU A 64 13.72 -0.88 -0.52
N ASP A 65 13.84 0.19 -1.32
CA ASP A 65 15.15 0.77 -1.70
C ASP A 65 15.86 1.39 -0.49
N THR A 66 15.10 1.91 0.48
CA THR A 66 15.65 2.40 1.75
C THR A 66 16.17 1.25 2.62
N ALA A 67 15.41 0.16 2.74
CA ALA A 67 15.80 -1.01 3.53
C ALA A 67 17.01 -1.75 2.90
N ASP A 68 16.99 -1.92 1.58
CA ASP A 68 18.10 -2.51 0.82
C ASP A 68 19.35 -1.64 0.88
N GLY A 69 19.19 -0.31 0.88
CA GLY A 69 20.26 0.65 1.11
C GLY A 69 20.92 0.45 2.48
N TRP A 70 20.12 0.42 3.55
CA TRP A 70 20.61 0.19 4.91
C TRP A 70 21.25 -1.20 5.09
N GLU A 71 20.69 -2.25 4.48
CA GLU A 71 21.29 -3.58 4.51
C GLU A 71 22.65 -3.58 3.82
N ARG A 72 22.75 -2.98 2.63
CA ARG A 72 24.00 -2.90 1.86
C ARG A 72 25.08 -2.17 2.64
N ASP A 73 24.72 -1.08 3.31
CA ASP A 73 25.63 -0.28 4.11
C ASP A 73 26.09 -1.01 5.38
N ALA A 74 25.17 -1.68 6.08
CA ALA A 74 25.50 -2.51 7.23
C ALA A 74 26.45 -3.66 6.87
N ILE A 75 26.23 -4.34 5.73
CA ILE A 75 27.12 -5.39 5.22
C ILE A 75 28.49 -4.81 4.84
N GLY A 76 28.52 -3.64 4.19
CA GLY A 76 29.76 -2.93 3.83
C GLY A 76 30.62 -2.63 5.05
N LEU A 77 30.03 -2.04 6.09
CA LEU A 77 30.69 -1.75 7.36
C LEU A 77 31.17 -3.02 8.07
N TYR A 78 30.33 -4.06 8.15
CA TYR A 78 30.71 -5.32 8.77
C TYR A 78 31.95 -5.94 8.11
N ARG A 79 31.98 -5.99 6.77
CA ARG A 79 33.13 -6.52 6.00
C ARG A 79 34.39 -5.67 6.19
N ALA A 80 34.24 -4.34 6.26
CA ALA A 80 35.36 -3.45 6.54
C ALA A 80 35.94 -3.70 7.94
N ILE A 81 35.08 -3.95 8.94
CA ILE A 81 35.50 -4.32 10.30
C ILE A 81 36.22 -5.66 10.30
N GLU A 82 35.68 -6.70 9.65
CA GLU A 82 36.37 -7.98 9.53
C GLU A 82 37.75 -7.83 8.90
N HIS A 83 37.85 -7.04 7.82
CA HIS A 83 39.12 -6.82 7.15
C HIS A 83 40.10 -6.03 8.03
N ALA A 84 39.63 -5.00 8.73
CA ALA A 84 40.44 -4.19 9.65
C ALA A 84 41.09 -5.03 10.77
N LEU A 85 40.42 -6.09 11.22
CA LEU A 85 40.96 -7.02 12.23
C LEU A 85 42.13 -7.88 11.71
N THR A 86 42.27 -8.02 10.39
CA THR A 86 43.33 -8.83 9.77
C THR A 86 44.57 -8.05 9.38
N VAL A 87 44.50 -6.72 9.37
CA VAL A 87 45.57 -5.84 8.91
C VAL A 87 46.26 -5.11 10.07
N PRO A 88 47.49 -4.60 9.89
CA PRO A 88 48.14 -3.78 10.90
C PRO A 88 47.32 -2.54 11.25
N TRP A 89 47.42 -2.09 12.50
CA TRP A 89 46.69 -0.93 13.03
C TRP A 89 46.80 0.34 12.17
N SER A 90 47.98 0.58 11.59
CA SER A 90 48.23 1.73 10.69
C SER A 90 47.44 1.69 9.38
N GLN A 91 46.95 0.52 8.97
CA GLN A 91 46.14 0.30 7.77
C GLN A 91 44.66 0.10 8.12
N ALA A 92 44.35 -0.40 9.33
CA ALA A 92 43.00 -0.59 9.82
C ALA A 92 42.22 0.73 9.97
N ILE A 93 42.84 1.76 10.57
CA ILE A 93 42.19 3.07 10.78
C ILE A 93 41.72 3.72 9.46
N PRO A 94 42.57 3.93 8.44
CA PRO A 94 42.13 4.58 7.21
C PRO A 94 41.09 3.74 6.46
N LEU A 95 41.12 2.41 6.60
CA LEU A 95 40.14 1.52 5.99
C LEU A 95 38.76 1.66 6.62
N LEU A 96 38.68 1.73 7.95
CA LEU A 96 37.42 1.94 8.66
C LEU A 96 36.85 3.34 8.42
N GLN A 97 37.71 4.37 8.36
CA GLN A 97 37.28 5.74 8.04
C GLN A 97 36.65 5.81 6.65
N LYS A 98 37.29 5.17 5.66
CA LYS A 98 36.74 5.08 4.31
C LYS A 98 35.40 4.35 4.28
N ALA A 99 35.26 3.25 5.02
CA ALA A 99 34.00 2.51 5.09
C ALA A 99 32.86 3.33 5.74
N ILE A 100 33.19 4.17 6.73
CA ILE A 100 32.22 5.10 7.34
C ILE A 100 31.82 6.20 6.35
N GLU A 101 32.74 6.71 5.54
CA GLU A 101 32.40 7.69 4.49
C GLU A 101 31.53 7.07 3.38
N GLU A 102 31.78 5.81 3.02
CA GLU A 102 31.07 5.12 1.93
C GLU A 102 29.72 4.51 2.35
N HIS A 103 29.57 4.15 3.63
CA HIS A 103 28.42 3.37 4.13
C HIS A 103 27.82 3.91 5.45
N GLY A 104 28.36 5.00 6.00
CA GLY A 104 27.97 5.54 7.30
C GLY A 104 27.20 6.85 7.23
N GLY A 105 26.56 7.17 6.10
CA GLY A 105 25.88 8.45 5.86
C GLY A 105 24.87 8.86 6.95
N ASP A 106 24.28 7.87 7.63
CA ASP A 106 23.30 8.07 8.72
C ASP A 106 23.88 7.79 10.13
N ILE A 107 25.18 7.46 10.25
CA ILE A 107 25.83 7.21 11.53
C ILE A 107 26.30 8.55 12.09
N GLU A 108 25.46 9.18 12.92
CA GLU A 108 25.89 10.37 13.65
C GLU A 108 27.12 10.05 14.52
N PRO A 109 28.16 10.91 14.51
CA PRO A 109 29.30 10.73 15.39
C PRO A 109 28.82 10.82 16.85
N ILE A 110 29.11 9.79 17.63
CA ILE A 110 28.84 9.79 19.08
C ILE A 110 29.68 10.92 19.71
N PRO A 111 29.08 11.81 20.51
CA PRO A 111 29.76 12.95 21.13
C PRO A 111 30.85 12.56 22.14
#